data_AF-A0A4V2Z0B5-F1
#
_entry.id   AF-A0A4V2Z0B5-F1
#
_cell.length_a   1.000
_cell.length_b   1.000
_cell.length_c   1.000
_cell.angle_alpha   90.00
_cell.angle_beta   90.00
_cell.angle_gamma   90.00
#
_symmetry.space_group_name_H-M   'P 1'
#
loop_
_entity.id
_entity.type
_entity.pdbx_description
1 polymer ?
#
loop_
_entity_poly.entity_id
_entity_poly.type
_entity_poly.pdbx_seq_one_letter_code
_entity_poly.pdbx_strand_id
1 'polypeptide(L)'
;MVVSDGGRADAGAGARAAGAGGAGGIRRAVEELLRVEAEVSRLVDGAARDAGRQGARVADVLRQARHPPVRNTADEVAGLSATLPGAIEPIAQTSSAALATEVHALLGLLAVDHHHLDPLPPLNTGAPRTSGGMAGAFPEGFARDYVQTVLDDLRRGRATTKDQAGAHPDADQALVDAARGAIVAAVSPQHRRQVDDWLSHPDCHAVELHGPQVSDRELELRAGWTRPPDRGIGNADPWRLRDDGKVVSKHRAGTEATRFTSAEAFARPLEMFLDIADRHPGGLEHLLDENFPAGIAPVFIDAASAGVRPDDLTGFRGTGTGTAAAAKDWRKMRTAAMKKEGECLPPVRTVAYDPTVEGSVPGVRLIFTRNAEGWVMTTYYPAGEPSYDNVRLEELT
;
A
#
# COMPACT_ATOMS: atom_id res chain seq x y z
N MET A 1 38.92 51.90 -19.70
CA MET A 1 39.58 50.77 -19.02
C MET A 1 38.58 50.22 -18.00
N VAL A 2 38.56 48.90 -17.79
CA VAL A 2 37.51 48.04 -17.16
C VAL A 2 36.49 47.57 -18.22
N VAL A 3 36.77 46.55 -19.05
CA VAL A 3 36.99 45.10 -18.80
C VAL A 3 35.74 44.40 -18.24
N SER A 4 35.15 43.59 -19.12
CA SER A 4 34.11 42.60 -18.90
C SER A 4 34.58 41.43 -18.03
N ASP A 5 33.67 40.90 -17.20
CA ASP A 5 33.55 39.49 -16.77
C ASP A 5 32.29 39.42 -15.89
N GLY A 6 31.43 38.41 -15.88
CA GLY A 6 31.38 37.13 -16.55
C GLY A 6 30.10 36.48 -16.00
N GLY A 7 29.15 36.17 -16.88
CA GLY A 7 27.94 35.47 -16.51
C GLY A 7 28.23 34.01 -16.19
N ARG A 8 27.90 33.56 -14.97
CA ARG A 8 27.78 32.14 -14.64
C ARG A 8 26.38 31.92 -14.08
N ALA A 9 25.55 31.26 -14.89
CA ALA A 9 24.20 30.86 -14.52
C ALA A 9 24.27 29.79 -13.42
N ASP A 10 23.54 30.07 -12.34
CA ASP A 10 23.45 29.26 -11.14
C ASP A 10 22.52 28.06 -11.39
N ALA A 11 23.08 26.96 -11.89
CA ALA A 11 22.43 25.66 -11.93
C ALA A 11 22.51 25.01 -10.54
N GLY A 12 21.66 25.47 -9.61
CA GLY A 12 21.74 25.10 -8.20
C GLY A 12 20.43 25.05 -7.43
N ALA A 13 19.28 25.01 -8.11
CA ALA A 13 17.96 25.14 -7.46
C ALA A 13 17.23 23.80 -7.16
N GLY A 14 17.77 22.64 -7.54
CA GLY A 14 17.08 21.34 -7.40
C GLY A 14 17.31 20.59 -6.07
N ALA A 15 18.35 20.91 -5.31
CA ALA A 15 18.82 20.05 -4.21
C ALA A 15 18.63 20.62 -2.78
N ARG A 16 17.91 21.74 -2.62
CA ARG A 16 17.70 22.38 -1.30
C ARG A 16 16.39 22.00 -0.58
N ALA A 17 15.72 20.94 -1.01
CA ALA A 17 14.59 20.34 -0.27
C ALA A 17 14.98 19.12 0.60
N ALA A 18 16.27 18.88 0.82
CA ALA A 18 16.79 17.82 1.71
C ALA A 18 16.78 18.22 3.21
N GLY A 19 15.77 18.99 3.63
CA GLY A 19 15.68 19.59 4.97
C GLY A 19 14.93 18.76 6.04
N ALA A 20 14.77 17.44 5.86
CA ALA A 20 14.16 16.54 6.84
C ALA A 20 14.74 15.12 6.73
N GLY A 21 16.04 14.98 7.02
CA GLY A 21 16.86 13.80 6.77
C GLY A 21 16.50 12.56 7.61
N GLY A 22 15.56 11.76 7.14
CA GLY A 22 15.30 10.42 7.66
C GLY A 22 14.68 9.52 6.59
N ALA A 23 14.69 8.20 6.81
CA ALA A 23 14.26 7.20 5.82
C ALA A 23 12.91 7.48 5.14
N GLY A 24 11.96 8.12 5.84
CA GLY A 24 10.66 8.49 5.26
C GLY A 24 10.76 9.54 4.14
N GLY A 25 11.68 10.50 4.27
CA GLY A 25 11.97 11.48 3.21
C GLY A 25 12.66 10.84 2.01
N ILE A 26 13.59 9.91 2.26
CA ILE A 26 14.30 9.16 1.22
C ILE A 26 13.31 8.26 0.45
N ARG A 27 12.47 7.51 1.15
CA ARG A 27 11.38 6.71 0.55
C ARG A 27 10.53 7.54 -0.40
N ARG A 28 10.09 8.71 0.06
CA ARG A 28 9.26 9.61 -0.75
C ARG A 28 9.99 10.08 -2.00
N ALA A 29 11.26 10.47 -1.88
CA ALA A 29 12.06 10.87 -3.03
C ALA A 29 12.18 9.74 -4.07
N VAL A 30 12.41 8.50 -3.61
CA VAL A 30 12.39 7.31 -4.47
C VAL A 30 11.03 7.15 -5.16
N GLU A 31 9.91 7.21 -4.43
CA GLU A 31 8.57 7.10 -5.02
C GLU A 31 8.27 8.18 -6.07
N GLU A 32 8.71 9.42 -5.85
CA GLU A 32 8.53 10.52 -6.81
C GLU A 32 9.38 10.32 -8.08
N LEU A 33 10.66 9.92 -7.94
CA LEU A 33 11.52 9.64 -9.09
C LEU A 33 11.00 8.48 -9.93
N LEU A 34 10.53 7.40 -9.29
CA LEU A 34 9.92 6.27 -9.98
C LEU A 34 8.62 6.65 -10.70
N ARG A 35 7.86 7.60 -10.15
CA ARG A 35 6.68 8.15 -10.86
C ARG A 35 7.07 8.99 -12.06
N VAL A 36 8.09 9.84 -11.92
CA VAL A 36 8.62 10.61 -13.05
C VAL A 36 9.08 9.67 -14.15
N GLU A 37 9.73 8.55 -13.82
CA GLU A 37 10.13 7.56 -14.81
C GLU A 37 8.93 6.92 -15.54
N ALA A 38 7.92 6.49 -14.79
CA ALA A 38 6.72 5.90 -15.37
C ALA A 38 5.99 6.90 -16.29
N GLU A 39 5.94 8.18 -15.90
CA GLU A 39 5.30 9.24 -16.68
C GLU A 39 6.11 9.61 -17.93
N VAL A 40 7.44 9.74 -17.82
CA VAL A 40 8.32 9.97 -18.97
C VAL A 40 8.18 8.84 -20.00
N SER A 41 8.19 7.59 -19.54
CA SER A 41 8.01 6.42 -20.41
C SER A 41 6.65 6.47 -21.13
N ARG A 42 5.57 6.77 -20.40
CA ARG A 42 4.23 6.90 -20.97
C ARG A 42 4.14 8.04 -22.00
N LEU A 43 4.73 9.19 -21.70
CA LEU A 43 4.72 10.36 -22.58
C LEU A 43 5.53 10.12 -23.86
N VAL A 44 6.70 9.48 -23.74
CA VAL A 44 7.53 9.09 -24.89
C VAL A 44 6.78 8.09 -25.77
N ASP A 45 6.24 7.01 -25.20
CA ASP A 45 5.50 6.00 -25.94
C ASP A 45 4.24 6.58 -26.58
N GLY A 46 3.58 7.52 -25.90
CA GLY A 46 2.45 8.28 -26.42
C GLY A 46 2.84 9.14 -27.62
N ALA A 47 3.88 9.98 -27.46
CA ALA A 47 4.36 10.88 -28.50
C ALA A 47 4.82 10.12 -29.76
N ALA A 48 5.57 9.02 -29.60
CA ALA A 48 6.03 8.20 -30.71
C ALA A 48 4.85 7.58 -31.48
N ARG A 49 3.85 7.02 -30.77
CA ARG A 49 2.65 6.46 -31.38
C ARG A 49 1.80 7.53 -32.04
N ASP A 50 1.63 8.69 -31.42
CA ASP A 50 0.80 9.79 -31.94
C ASP A 50 1.42 10.38 -33.19
N ALA A 51 2.73 10.63 -33.18
CA ALA A 51 3.44 11.12 -34.35
C ALA A 51 3.40 10.10 -35.50
N GLY A 52 3.56 8.80 -35.21
CA GLY A 52 3.39 7.74 -36.20
C GLY A 52 1.98 7.73 -36.82
N ARG A 53 0.93 7.87 -36.00
CA ARG A 53 -0.47 7.93 -36.49
C ARG A 53 -0.75 9.17 -37.33
N GLN A 54 -0.27 10.35 -36.89
CA GLN A 54 -0.47 11.60 -37.64
C GLN A 54 0.29 11.55 -38.97
N GLY A 55 1.53 11.06 -38.94
CA GLY A 55 2.35 10.81 -40.12
C GLY A 55 1.67 9.91 -41.14
N ALA A 56 1.13 8.78 -40.70
CA ALA A 56 0.37 7.87 -41.54
C ALA A 56 -0.86 8.54 -42.16
N ARG A 57 -1.63 9.31 -41.37
CA ARG A 57 -2.79 10.05 -41.87
C ARG A 57 -2.41 11.08 -42.93
N VAL A 58 -1.36 11.87 -42.71
CA VAL A 58 -0.88 12.85 -43.69
C VAL A 58 -0.41 12.14 -44.96
N ALA A 59 0.36 11.06 -44.83
CA ALA A 59 0.78 10.25 -45.98
C ALA A 59 -0.44 9.72 -46.76
N ASP A 60 -1.46 9.20 -46.08
CA ASP A 60 -2.67 8.70 -46.74
C ASP A 60 -3.45 9.78 -47.48
N VAL A 61 -3.56 10.99 -46.91
CA VAL A 61 -4.16 12.15 -47.60
C VAL A 61 -3.35 12.53 -48.84
N LEU A 62 -2.02 12.57 -48.74
CA LEU A 62 -1.14 12.92 -49.85
C LEU A 62 -1.16 11.86 -50.97
N ARG A 63 -1.29 10.56 -50.63
CA ARG A 63 -1.41 9.46 -51.61
C ARG A 63 -2.64 9.60 -52.51
N GLN A 64 -3.72 10.21 -52.01
CA GLN A 64 -4.96 10.42 -52.77
C GLN A 64 -4.81 11.48 -53.88
N ALA A 65 -3.75 12.28 -53.86
CA ALA A 65 -3.50 13.27 -54.90
C ALA A 65 -3.22 12.62 -56.27
N ARG A 66 -3.56 13.33 -57.36
CA ARG A 66 -3.33 12.87 -58.75
C ARG A 66 -1.93 13.20 -59.28
N HIS A 67 -1.17 14.04 -58.59
CA HIS A 67 0.15 14.49 -59.04
C HIS A 67 1.28 13.62 -58.45
N PRO A 68 2.17 13.03 -59.28
CA PRO A 68 3.25 12.16 -58.81
C PRO A 68 4.18 12.76 -57.74
N PRO A 69 4.61 14.04 -57.81
CA PRO A 69 5.44 14.63 -56.76
C PRO A 69 4.78 14.62 -55.37
N VAL A 70 3.46 14.81 -55.30
CA VAL A 70 2.69 14.81 -54.05
C VAL A 70 2.64 13.39 -53.45
N ARG A 71 2.59 12.36 -54.30
CA ARG A 71 2.65 10.97 -53.85
C ARG A 71 4.04 10.60 -53.32
N ASN A 72 5.11 11.09 -53.96
CA ASN A 72 6.47 10.89 -53.45
C ASN A 72 6.65 11.51 -52.06
N THR A 73 6.11 12.73 -51.84
CA THR A 73 6.08 13.35 -50.50
C THR A 73 5.32 12.50 -49.47
N ALA A 74 4.30 11.74 -49.88
CA ALA A 74 3.59 10.85 -48.97
C ALA A 74 4.49 9.72 -48.44
N ASP A 75 5.33 9.15 -49.30
CA ASP A 75 6.28 8.09 -48.91
C ASP A 75 7.43 8.65 -48.06
N GLU A 76 7.87 9.87 -48.33
CA GLU A 76 8.81 10.59 -47.46
C GLU A 76 8.22 10.85 -46.06
N VAL A 77 6.98 11.33 -45.98
CA VAL A 77 6.28 11.55 -44.69
C VAL A 77 6.11 10.23 -43.95
N ALA A 78 5.71 9.16 -44.62
CA ALA A 78 5.59 7.84 -44.01
C ALA A 78 6.95 7.31 -43.51
N GLY A 79 8.01 7.47 -44.31
CA GLY A 79 9.37 7.08 -43.94
C GLY A 79 9.88 7.85 -42.72
N LEU A 80 9.76 9.18 -42.70
CA LEU A 80 10.14 10.00 -41.55
C LEU A 80 9.36 9.60 -40.30
N SER A 81 8.04 9.39 -40.44
CA SER A 81 7.18 8.99 -39.32
C SER A 81 7.54 7.63 -38.74
N ALA A 82 8.01 6.69 -39.59
CA ALA A 82 8.49 5.38 -39.15
C ALA A 82 9.83 5.45 -38.40
N THR A 83 10.64 6.49 -38.61
CA THR A 83 11.93 6.68 -37.91
C THR A 83 11.80 7.34 -36.54
N LEU A 84 10.69 8.03 -36.26
CA LEU A 84 10.50 8.79 -35.03
C LEU A 84 10.63 7.96 -33.73
N PRO A 85 10.09 6.74 -33.61
CA PRO A 85 10.32 5.92 -32.43
C PRO A 85 11.80 5.69 -32.16
N GLY A 86 12.59 5.37 -33.19
CA GLY A 86 14.04 5.17 -33.08
C GLY A 86 14.82 6.45 -32.74
N ALA A 87 14.31 7.63 -33.08
CA ALA A 87 14.92 8.91 -32.73
C ALA A 87 14.64 9.34 -31.29
N ILE A 88 13.50 8.92 -30.72
CA ILE A 88 13.09 9.27 -29.34
C ILE A 88 13.67 8.27 -28.33
N GLU A 89 13.86 7.02 -28.74
CA GLU A 89 14.38 5.94 -27.89
C GLU A 89 15.67 6.31 -27.12
N PRO A 90 16.70 6.94 -27.72
CA PRO A 90 17.92 7.35 -26.98
C PRO A 90 17.65 8.36 -25.86
N ILE A 91 16.66 9.24 -26.04
CA ILE A 91 16.27 10.26 -25.04
C ILE A 91 15.60 9.58 -23.83
N ALA A 92 14.73 8.61 -24.09
CA ALA A 92 14.08 7.81 -23.06
C ALA A 92 15.11 6.97 -22.28
N GLN A 93 16.03 6.32 -23.00
CA GLN A 93 17.11 5.54 -22.39
C GLN A 93 17.99 6.40 -21.49
N THR A 94 18.42 7.58 -21.98
CA THR A 94 19.25 8.51 -21.21
C THR A 94 18.54 9.02 -19.96
N SER A 95 17.29 9.47 -20.10
CA SER A 95 16.48 9.93 -18.97
C SER A 95 16.28 8.84 -17.92
N SER A 96 15.95 7.63 -18.35
CA SER A 96 15.69 6.53 -17.44
C SER A 96 16.96 5.98 -16.78
N ALA A 97 18.13 6.04 -17.44
CA ALA A 97 19.42 5.73 -16.83
C ALA A 97 19.81 6.75 -15.74
N ALA A 98 19.57 8.05 -15.99
CA ALA A 98 19.78 9.09 -14.99
C ALA A 98 18.88 8.88 -13.76
N LEU A 99 17.59 8.63 -13.98
CA LEU A 99 16.65 8.35 -12.89
C LEU A 99 17.02 7.08 -12.11
N ALA A 100 17.46 6.01 -12.80
CA ALA A 100 17.89 4.78 -12.14
C ALA A 100 19.11 5.01 -11.24
N THR A 101 20.05 5.84 -11.69
CA THR A 101 21.24 6.23 -10.92
C THR A 101 20.87 6.96 -9.64
N GLU A 102 19.97 7.95 -9.73
CA GLU A 102 19.49 8.69 -8.56
C GLU A 102 18.71 7.79 -7.58
N VAL A 103 17.83 6.93 -8.10
CA VAL A 103 17.11 5.95 -7.28
C VAL A 103 18.07 4.99 -6.59
N HIS A 104 19.10 4.49 -7.28
CA HIS A 104 20.12 3.62 -6.71
C HIS A 104 20.90 4.29 -5.57
N ALA A 105 21.31 5.56 -5.76
CA ALA A 105 21.98 6.32 -4.71
C ALA A 105 21.10 6.46 -3.45
N LEU A 106 19.82 6.81 -3.62
CA LEU A 106 18.87 6.94 -2.51
C LEU A 106 18.58 5.60 -1.82
N LEU A 107 18.45 4.51 -2.60
CA LEU A 107 18.30 3.16 -2.05
C LEU A 107 19.55 2.71 -1.32
N GLY A 108 20.74 3.15 -1.74
CA GLY A 108 22.00 2.90 -1.05
C GLY A 108 22.01 3.48 0.36
N LEU A 109 21.51 4.71 0.52
CA LEU A 109 21.32 5.33 1.83
C LEU A 109 20.32 4.53 2.70
N LEU A 110 19.20 4.07 2.12
CA LEU A 110 18.25 3.23 2.86
C LEU A 110 18.87 1.88 3.27
N ALA A 111 19.58 1.22 2.36
CA ALA A 111 20.19 -0.07 2.60
C ALA A 111 21.19 -0.02 3.77
N VAL A 112 22.15 0.90 3.71
CA VAL A 112 23.22 1.00 4.71
C VAL A 112 22.73 1.66 6.01
N ASP A 113 22.15 2.86 5.92
CA ASP A 113 21.90 3.69 7.11
C ASP A 113 20.62 3.29 7.87
N HIS A 114 19.72 2.53 7.24
CA HIS A 114 18.40 2.25 7.81
C HIS A 114 18.03 0.78 7.91
N HIS A 115 18.58 -0.05 7.02
CA HIS A 115 18.35 -1.49 7.00
C HIS A 115 19.58 -2.30 7.41
N HIS A 116 20.74 -1.65 7.59
CA HIS A 116 22.01 -2.28 7.98
C HIS A 116 22.42 -3.42 7.04
N LEU A 117 22.16 -3.24 5.75
CA LEU A 117 22.55 -4.14 4.68
C LEU A 117 23.92 -3.73 4.12
N ASP A 118 24.56 -4.64 3.40
CA ASP A 118 25.75 -4.32 2.61
C ASP A 118 25.47 -3.23 1.57
N PRO A 119 26.48 -2.45 1.17
CA PRO A 119 26.36 -1.49 0.07
C PRO A 119 25.78 -2.15 -1.18
N LEU A 120 24.90 -1.43 -1.88
CA LEU A 120 24.25 -1.96 -3.07
C LEU A 120 25.27 -2.29 -4.15
N PRO A 121 25.12 -3.44 -4.86
CA PRO A 121 25.95 -3.72 -6.03
C PRO A 121 25.72 -2.67 -7.13
N PRO A 122 26.69 -2.44 -8.02
CA PRO A 122 26.59 -1.41 -9.06
C PRO A 122 25.44 -1.69 -10.04
N LEU A 123 24.83 -0.62 -10.58
CA LEU A 123 23.79 -0.72 -11.58
C LEU A 123 24.28 -1.40 -12.87
N ASN A 124 23.40 -2.18 -13.50
CA ASN A 124 23.65 -2.73 -14.82
C ASN A 124 23.19 -1.73 -15.90
N THR A 125 24.01 -0.72 -16.16
CA THR A 125 23.69 0.36 -17.13
C THR A 125 23.82 -0.07 -18.60
N GLY A 126 24.38 -1.26 -18.88
CA GLY A 126 24.68 -1.76 -20.23
C GLY A 126 23.69 -2.78 -20.79
N ALA A 127 22.76 -3.30 -20.00
CA ALA A 127 21.80 -4.31 -20.47
C ALA A 127 20.65 -3.67 -21.27
N PRO A 128 20.31 -4.17 -22.48
CA PRO A 128 19.14 -3.73 -23.22
C PRO A 128 17.87 -3.93 -22.39
N ARG A 129 17.07 -2.88 -22.19
CA ARG A 129 15.91 -2.84 -21.27
C ARG A 129 14.66 -3.59 -21.78
N THR A 130 14.85 -4.63 -22.58
CA THR A 130 13.78 -5.23 -23.40
C THR A 130 12.81 -6.14 -22.65
N SER A 131 13.09 -6.52 -21.39
CA SER A 131 12.22 -7.48 -20.66
C SER A 131 11.92 -7.16 -19.19
N GLY A 132 12.35 -6.02 -18.63
CA GLY A 132 12.24 -5.78 -17.18
C GLY A 132 12.01 -4.34 -16.73
N GLY A 133 11.75 -3.41 -17.65
CA GLY A 133 11.54 -1.99 -17.30
C GLY A 133 12.71 -1.38 -16.50
N MET A 134 12.41 -0.49 -15.56
CA MET A 134 13.42 0.12 -14.68
C MET A 134 13.97 -0.82 -13.62
N ALA A 135 13.14 -1.71 -13.08
CA ALA A 135 13.58 -2.69 -12.07
C ALA A 135 14.72 -3.60 -12.61
N GLY A 136 14.70 -3.93 -13.90
CA GLY A 136 15.74 -4.72 -14.56
C GLY A 136 17.14 -4.09 -14.56
N ALA A 137 17.27 -2.77 -14.35
CA ALA A 137 18.57 -2.09 -14.23
C ALA A 137 19.27 -2.36 -12.89
N PHE A 138 18.50 -2.78 -11.88
CA PHE A 138 19.00 -3.07 -10.54
C PHE A 138 19.42 -4.55 -10.43
N PRO A 139 20.55 -4.88 -9.81
CA PRO A 139 20.91 -6.25 -9.44
C PRO A 139 19.85 -6.92 -8.55
N GLU A 140 19.79 -8.26 -8.55
CA GLU A 140 18.88 -9.01 -7.68
C GLU A 140 19.06 -8.68 -6.20
N GLY A 141 17.96 -8.69 -5.46
CA GLY A 141 17.91 -8.36 -4.04
C GLY A 141 17.19 -7.04 -3.75
N PHE A 142 17.50 -6.47 -2.57
CA PHE A 142 16.76 -5.36 -1.97
C PHE A 142 16.34 -4.25 -2.95
N ALA A 143 17.27 -3.71 -3.74
CA ALA A 143 16.97 -2.57 -4.59
C ALA A 143 16.04 -2.92 -5.76
N ARG A 144 16.23 -4.08 -6.41
CA ARG A 144 15.32 -4.54 -7.47
C ARG A 144 13.92 -4.79 -6.93
N ASP A 145 13.81 -5.52 -5.83
CA ASP A 145 12.50 -5.86 -5.22
C ASP A 145 11.76 -4.59 -4.78
N TYR A 146 12.48 -3.64 -4.21
CA TYR A 146 11.94 -2.35 -3.79
C TYR A 146 11.38 -1.55 -4.99
N VAL A 147 12.17 -1.42 -6.05
CA VAL A 147 11.77 -0.67 -7.26
C VAL A 147 10.59 -1.36 -7.94
N GLN A 148 10.65 -2.68 -8.08
CA GLN A 148 9.58 -3.48 -8.68
C GLN A 148 8.26 -3.29 -7.94
N THR A 149 8.27 -3.48 -6.61
CA THR A 149 7.07 -3.35 -5.78
C THR A 149 6.47 -1.94 -5.87
N VAL A 150 7.30 -0.90 -5.88
CA VAL A 150 6.82 0.48 -6.01
C VAL A 150 6.22 0.72 -7.39
N LEU A 151 6.88 0.30 -8.48
CA LEU A 151 6.40 0.48 -9.85
C LEU A 151 5.07 -0.26 -10.10
N ASP A 152 4.93 -1.47 -9.58
CA ASP A 152 3.71 -2.28 -9.73
C ASP A 152 2.50 -1.60 -9.05
N ASP A 153 2.74 -0.96 -7.90
CA ASP A 153 1.69 -0.26 -7.16
C ASP A 153 1.45 1.17 -7.68
N LEU A 154 2.44 1.84 -8.28
CA LEU A 154 2.31 3.21 -8.77
C LEU A 154 1.15 3.38 -9.77
N ARG A 155 0.86 2.34 -10.56
CA ARG A 155 -0.24 2.35 -11.55
C ARG A 155 -1.63 2.31 -10.92
N ARG A 156 -1.75 1.76 -9.71
CA ARG A 156 -3.03 1.48 -9.03
C ARG A 156 -3.22 2.31 -7.76
N GLY A 157 -2.14 2.89 -7.25
CA GLY A 157 -2.11 3.60 -5.98
C GLY A 157 -2.89 4.91 -6.02
N ARG A 158 -3.81 5.08 -5.06
CA ARG A 158 -4.56 6.32 -4.86
C ARG A 158 -3.83 7.23 -3.89
N ALA A 159 -3.68 8.49 -4.30
CA ALA A 159 -3.18 9.57 -3.46
C ALA A 159 -4.31 10.15 -2.60
N THR A 160 -4.11 10.21 -1.28
CA THR A 160 -5.02 10.91 -0.37
C THR A 160 -4.27 11.95 0.46
N THR A 161 -4.82 13.17 0.54
CA THR A 161 -4.31 14.27 1.37
C THR A 161 -4.91 14.27 2.77
N LYS A 162 -4.35 15.09 3.68
CA LYS A 162 -4.90 15.29 5.03
C LYS A 162 -6.32 15.83 5.00
N ASP A 163 -6.57 16.83 4.16
CA ASP A 163 -7.90 17.45 4.04
C ASP A 163 -8.94 16.45 3.54
N GLN A 164 -8.56 15.63 2.55
CA GLN A 164 -9.43 14.56 2.05
C GLN A 164 -9.67 13.46 3.09
N ALA A 165 -8.74 13.25 4.02
CA ALA A 165 -8.92 12.34 5.15
C ALA A 165 -9.82 12.95 6.24
N GLY A 166 -9.63 14.24 6.54
CA GLY A 166 -10.41 14.96 7.56
C GLY A 166 -11.83 15.32 7.13
N ALA A 167 -12.09 15.43 5.82
CA ALA A 167 -13.42 15.67 5.28
C ALA A 167 -14.28 14.39 5.15
N HIS A 168 -13.72 13.20 5.42
CA HIS A 168 -14.50 11.97 5.37
C HIS A 168 -15.45 11.91 6.58
N PRO A 169 -16.73 11.54 6.40
CA PRO A 169 -17.65 11.39 7.52
C PRO A 169 -17.19 10.30 8.50
N ASP A 170 -17.76 10.35 9.70
CA ASP A 170 -17.60 9.32 10.71
C ASP A 170 -18.47 8.11 10.37
N ALA A 171 -18.20 6.97 11.01
CA ALA A 171 -18.94 5.75 10.75
C ALA A 171 -20.36 5.82 11.31
N ASP A 172 -21.31 5.21 10.61
CA ASP A 172 -22.68 5.10 11.09
C ASP A 172 -22.79 3.93 12.08
N GLN A 173 -22.99 4.24 13.36
CA GLN A 173 -23.14 3.23 14.42
C GLN A 173 -24.31 2.27 14.15
N ALA A 174 -25.37 2.72 13.48
CA ALA A 174 -26.49 1.84 13.14
C ALA A 174 -26.07 0.74 12.14
N LEU A 175 -25.14 1.04 11.23
CA LEU A 175 -24.57 0.04 10.31
C LEU A 175 -23.66 -0.95 11.04
N VAL A 176 -22.89 -0.47 12.03
CA VAL A 176 -22.05 -1.33 12.88
C VAL A 176 -22.92 -2.30 13.67
N ASP A 177 -23.97 -1.80 14.33
CA ASP A 177 -24.86 -2.62 15.13
C ASP A 177 -25.65 -3.63 14.27
N ALA A 178 -26.11 -3.22 13.08
CA ALA A 178 -26.75 -4.11 12.12
C ALA A 178 -25.79 -5.21 11.63
N ALA A 179 -24.53 -4.88 11.34
CA ALA A 179 -23.52 -5.86 10.97
C ALA A 179 -23.22 -6.83 12.11
N ARG A 180 -23.07 -6.34 13.35
CA ARG A 180 -22.88 -7.18 14.55
C ARG A 180 -24.01 -8.21 14.67
N GLY A 181 -25.27 -7.76 14.55
CA GLY A 181 -26.43 -8.65 14.58
C GLY A 181 -26.42 -9.72 13.47
N ALA A 182 -26.05 -9.33 12.24
CA ALA A 182 -25.94 -10.26 11.12
C ALA A 182 -24.84 -11.31 11.33
N ILE A 183 -23.69 -10.91 11.88
CA ILE A 183 -22.58 -11.80 12.23
C ILE A 183 -23.01 -12.81 13.30
N VAL A 184 -23.64 -12.35 14.38
CA VAL A 184 -24.14 -13.23 15.45
C VAL A 184 -25.20 -14.19 14.89
N ALA A 185 -26.02 -13.78 13.93
CA ALA A 185 -26.97 -14.69 13.29
C ALA A 185 -26.29 -15.77 12.42
N ALA A 186 -25.13 -15.46 11.83
CA ALA A 186 -24.39 -16.34 10.93
C ALA A 186 -23.59 -17.44 11.65
N VAL A 187 -23.29 -17.29 12.93
CA VAL A 187 -22.67 -18.33 13.77
C VAL A 187 -23.69 -19.38 14.23
N SER A 188 -23.21 -20.59 14.51
CA SER A 188 -23.96 -21.74 14.98
C SER A 188 -24.72 -21.39 16.27
N PRO A 189 -25.96 -21.89 16.47
CA PRO A 189 -26.79 -21.50 17.61
C PRO A 189 -26.12 -21.64 18.98
N GLN A 190 -25.26 -22.64 19.15
CA GLN A 190 -24.51 -22.89 20.38
C GLN A 190 -23.44 -21.82 20.67
N HIS A 191 -22.89 -21.17 19.64
CA HIS A 191 -21.83 -20.16 19.75
C HIS A 191 -22.35 -18.72 19.82
N ARG A 192 -23.63 -18.48 19.47
CA ARG A 192 -24.21 -17.13 19.36
C ARG A 192 -24.00 -16.25 20.58
N ARG A 193 -24.24 -16.80 21.77
CA ARG A 193 -24.08 -16.05 23.02
C ARG A 193 -22.63 -15.64 23.24
N GLN A 194 -21.69 -16.57 23.07
CA GLN A 194 -20.26 -16.30 23.24
C GLN A 194 -19.76 -15.23 22.26
N VAL A 195 -20.20 -15.31 21.00
CA VAL A 195 -19.82 -14.36 19.95
C VAL A 195 -20.47 -12.99 20.18
N ASP A 196 -21.73 -12.94 20.60
CA ASP A 196 -22.38 -11.68 20.96
C ASP A 196 -21.68 -11.01 22.16
N ASP A 197 -21.38 -11.78 23.21
CA ASP A 197 -20.65 -11.30 24.39
C ASP A 197 -19.28 -10.72 23.98
N TRP A 198 -18.55 -11.36 23.06
CA TRP A 198 -17.29 -10.84 22.53
C TRP A 198 -17.45 -9.59 21.69
N LEU A 199 -18.37 -9.57 20.72
CA LEU A 199 -18.51 -8.47 19.76
C LEU A 199 -19.20 -7.24 20.35
N SER A 200 -19.94 -7.42 21.44
CA SER A 200 -20.60 -6.34 22.19
C SER A 200 -19.74 -5.79 23.33
N HIS A 201 -18.59 -6.43 23.63
CA HIS A 201 -17.68 -5.95 24.67
C HIS A 201 -17.09 -4.57 24.30
N PRO A 202 -17.04 -3.59 25.23
CA PRO A 202 -16.54 -2.23 24.94
C PRO A 202 -15.11 -2.14 24.39
N ASP A 203 -14.26 -3.11 24.75
CA ASP A 203 -12.87 -3.22 24.30
C ASP A 203 -12.71 -3.99 22.97
N CYS A 204 -13.79 -4.58 22.44
CA CYS A 204 -13.76 -5.25 21.15
C CYS A 204 -13.99 -4.24 20.03
N HIS A 205 -13.14 -4.28 19.00
CA HIS A 205 -13.22 -3.37 17.85
C HIS A 205 -13.29 -4.12 16.52
N ALA A 206 -13.60 -5.42 16.56
CA ALA A 206 -13.56 -6.27 15.37
C ALA A 206 -14.59 -5.86 14.32
N VAL A 207 -15.84 -5.66 14.71
CA VAL A 207 -16.91 -5.29 13.77
C VAL A 207 -16.67 -3.89 13.24
N GLU A 208 -16.36 -2.94 14.11
CA GLU A 208 -16.13 -1.53 13.82
C GLU A 208 -15.03 -1.34 12.77
N LEU A 209 -13.96 -2.13 12.90
CA LEU A 209 -12.74 -1.93 12.11
C LEU A 209 -12.61 -2.88 10.92
N HIS A 210 -13.28 -4.04 10.95
CA HIS A 210 -13.06 -5.14 10.02
C HIS A 210 -14.35 -5.82 9.55
N GLY A 211 -15.51 -5.35 9.99
CA GLY A 211 -16.81 -5.88 9.57
C GLY A 211 -17.15 -5.53 8.12
N PRO A 212 -18.17 -6.22 7.54
CA PRO A 212 -18.57 -6.05 6.14
C PRO A 212 -19.10 -4.66 5.79
N GLN A 213 -19.59 -3.92 6.79
CA GLN A 213 -20.08 -2.55 6.62
C GLN A 213 -18.96 -1.51 6.43
N VAL A 214 -17.71 -1.83 6.79
CA VAL A 214 -16.57 -0.91 6.62
C VAL A 214 -16.33 -0.70 5.14
N SER A 215 -16.29 0.53 4.66
CA SER A 215 -16.12 0.83 3.24
C SER A 215 -14.65 0.77 2.78
N ASP A 216 -14.43 0.61 1.48
CA ASP A 216 -13.10 0.71 0.85
C ASP A 216 -12.43 2.05 1.17
N ARG A 217 -13.22 3.12 1.25
CA ARG A 217 -12.70 4.44 1.61
C ARG A 217 -12.22 4.49 3.05
N GLU A 218 -12.93 3.87 3.99
CA GLU A 218 -12.50 3.79 5.39
C GLU A 218 -11.23 2.94 5.53
N LEU A 219 -11.12 1.83 4.81
CA LEU A 219 -9.89 1.02 4.77
C LEU A 219 -8.70 1.80 4.23
N GLU A 220 -8.86 2.52 3.11
CA GLU A 220 -7.84 3.40 2.56
C GLU A 220 -7.37 4.45 3.58
N LEU A 221 -8.32 5.11 4.26
CA LEU A 221 -8.01 6.15 5.25
C LEU A 221 -7.35 5.58 6.49
N ARG A 222 -7.72 4.36 6.90
CA ARG A 222 -7.09 3.68 8.01
C ARG A 222 -5.67 3.25 7.67
N ALA A 223 -5.44 2.65 6.50
CA ALA A 223 -4.11 2.30 6.04
C ALA A 223 -3.25 3.56 5.89
N GLY A 224 -3.70 4.53 5.10
CA GLY A 224 -2.93 5.73 4.73
C GLY A 224 -2.77 6.78 5.82
N TRP A 225 -3.79 7.02 6.65
CA TRP A 225 -3.82 8.13 7.60
C TRP A 225 -4.04 7.70 9.05
N THR A 226 -4.06 6.39 9.32
CA THR A 226 -4.36 5.83 10.65
C THR A 226 -5.69 6.34 11.21
N ARG A 227 -6.63 6.70 10.33
CA ARG A 227 -7.98 7.15 10.70
C ARG A 227 -8.85 5.90 10.90
N PRO A 228 -9.16 5.50 12.14
CA PRO A 228 -10.18 4.49 12.35
C PRO A 228 -11.54 5.07 11.92
N PRO A 229 -12.50 4.22 11.52
CA PRO A 229 -13.92 4.54 11.60
C PRO A 229 -14.22 5.09 13.02
N ASP A 230 -14.57 6.37 13.15
CA ASP A 230 -14.88 6.98 14.47
C ASP A 230 -16.18 6.40 15.02
N ARG A 231 -16.24 6.19 16.34
CA ARG A 231 -17.33 5.50 17.04
C ARG A 231 -18.49 6.43 17.39
N GLY A 232 -18.33 7.75 17.24
CA GLY A 232 -19.32 8.71 17.75
C GLY A 232 -19.50 8.68 19.28
N ILE A 233 -18.61 8.00 20.02
CA ILE A 233 -18.62 7.88 21.48
C ILE A 233 -17.52 8.77 22.04
N GLY A 234 -17.81 9.59 23.06
CA GLY A 234 -16.92 10.65 23.56
C GLY A 234 -15.54 10.23 24.08
N ASN A 235 -15.27 8.91 24.22
CA ASN A 235 -14.00 8.35 24.67
C ASN A 235 -13.22 7.60 23.56
N ALA A 236 -13.75 7.56 22.33
CA ALA A 236 -13.08 6.91 21.21
C ALA A 236 -11.75 7.62 20.88
N ASP A 237 -10.78 6.86 20.34
CA ASP A 237 -9.48 7.38 19.94
C ASP A 237 -9.64 8.52 18.91
N PRO A 238 -9.38 9.79 19.28
CA PRO A 238 -9.71 10.88 18.39
C PRO A 238 -8.66 10.92 17.28
N TRP A 239 -9.07 10.55 16.07
CA TRP A 239 -8.38 11.00 14.89
C TRP A 239 -8.78 12.45 14.63
N ARG A 240 -7.82 13.36 14.54
CA ARG A 240 -8.11 14.76 14.22
C ARG A 240 -6.98 15.42 13.47
N LEU A 241 -7.35 16.30 12.55
CA LEU A 241 -6.45 17.28 11.95
C LEU A 241 -6.45 18.52 12.84
N ARG A 242 -5.28 18.90 13.36
CA ARG A 242 -5.09 20.13 14.13
C ARG A 242 -4.91 21.33 13.20
N ASP A 243 -5.13 22.52 13.75
CA ASP A 243 -4.94 23.80 13.05
C ASP A 243 -3.51 24.02 12.52
N ASP A 244 -2.50 23.38 13.14
CA ASP A 244 -1.11 23.39 12.66
C ASP A 244 -0.83 22.36 11.54
N GLY A 245 -1.89 21.76 11.00
CA GLY A 245 -1.85 20.75 9.95
C GLY A 245 -1.35 19.38 10.44
N LYS A 246 -1.14 19.18 11.74
CA LYS A 246 -0.72 17.89 12.30
C LYS A 246 -1.90 16.94 12.44
N VAL A 247 -1.72 15.69 12.03
CA VAL A 247 -2.67 14.60 12.31
C VAL A 247 -2.34 14.01 13.68
N VAL A 248 -3.35 13.92 14.54
CA VAL A 248 -3.29 13.21 15.82
C VAL A 248 -4.16 11.96 15.69
N SER A 249 -3.58 10.80 15.99
CA SER A 249 -4.29 9.53 16.12
C SER A 249 -3.61 8.72 17.22
N LYS A 250 -4.39 8.06 18.06
CA LYS A 250 -3.90 7.04 18.99
C LYS A 250 -3.84 5.66 18.34
N HIS A 251 -4.56 5.48 17.24
CA HIS A 251 -4.58 4.24 16.47
C HIS A 251 -3.22 3.99 15.81
N ARG A 252 -2.76 2.73 15.87
CA ARG A 252 -1.52 2.29 15.25
C ARG A 252 -1.79 1.27 14.15
N ALA A 253 -2.53 1.68 13.13
CA ALA A 253 -2.70 0.85 11.94
C ALA A 253 -1.33 0.48 11.34
N GLY A 254 -1.16 -0.78 10.94
CA GLY A 254 0.06 -1.30 10.31
C GLY A 254 0.28 -0.70 8.91
N THR A 255 0.80 -1.49 7.97
CA THR A 255 0.85 -1.10 6.55
C THR A 255 -0.43 -1.40 5.80
N GLU A 256 -1.33 -2.19 6.40
CA GLU A 256 -2.57 -2.62 5.79
C GLU A 256 -3.78 -2.36 6.71
N ALA A 257 -4.95 -2.28 6.08
CA ALA A 257 -6.25 -2.29 6.71
C ALA A 257 -7.17 -3.17 5.86
N THR A 258 -7.84 -4.12 6.51
CA THR A 258 -8.60 -5.19 5.85
C THR A 258 -9.99 -5.31 6.46
N ARG A 259 -10.92 -5.91 5.74
CA ARG A 259 -12.26 -6.27 6.22
C ARG A 259 -12.69 -7.61 5.64
N PHE A 260 -13.66 -8.23 6.30
CA PHE A 260 -14.46 -9.29 5.71
C PHE A 260 -15.50 -8.68 4.77
N THR A 261 -15.87 -9.36 3.70
CA THR A 261 -16.85 -8.86 2.73
C THR A 261 -18.30 -9.24 3.05
N SER A 262 -18.51 -10.23 3.93
CA SER A 262 -19.83 -10.65 4.41
C SER A 262 -19.83 -11.06 5.89
N ALA A 263 -21.02 -11.17 6.48
CA ALA A 263 -21.19 -11.67 7.85
C ALA A 263 -20.77 -13.14 8.00
N GLU A 264 -21.00 -13.96 6.99
CA GLU A 264 -20.58 -15.36 6.95
C GLU A 264 -19.06 -15.49 6.85
N ALA A 265 -18.41 -14.65 6.03
CA ALA A 265 -16.95 -14.60 5.95
C ALA A 265 -16.32 -14.21 7.29
N PHE A 266 -16.94 -13.24 7.98
CA PHE A 266 -16.55 -12.82 9.32
C PHE A 266 -16.74 -13.96 10.34
N ALA A 267 -17.87 -14.67 10.30
CA ALA A 267 -18.25 -15.71 11.26
C ALA A 267 -17.42 -17.02 11.16
N ARG A 268 -17.05 -17.47 9.96
CA ARG A 268 -16.37 -18.78 9.75
C ARG A 268 -15.08 -18.96 10.59
N PRO A 269 -14.15 -18.00 10.67
CA PRO A 269 -12.98 -18.13 11.54
C PRO A 269 -13.34 -18.25 13.03
N LEU A 270 -14.40 -17.58 13.49
CA LEU A 270 -14.85 -17.66 14.89
C LEU A 270 -15.42 -19.05 15.19
N GLU A 271 -16.20 -19.62 14.28
CA GLU A 271 -16.70 -21.00 14.40
C GLU A 271 -15.54 -21.99 14.51
N MET A 272 -14.55 -21.90 13.63
CA MET A 272 -13.39 -22.80 13.65
C MET A 272 -12.62 -22.71 14.97
N PHE A 273 -12.42 -21.50 15.49
CA PHE A 273 -11.77 -21.28 16.78
C PHE A 273 -12.57 -21.87 17.94
N LEU A 274 -13.89 -21.65 17.96
CA LEU A 274 -14.78 -22.16 19.01
C LEU A 274 -14.92 -23.68 18.96
N ASP A 275 -14.97 -24.29 17.78
CA ASP A 275 -14.98 -25.74 17.61
C ASP A 275 -13.71 -26.40 18.15
N ILE A 276 -12.57 -25.71 18.10
CA ILE A 276 -11.33 -26.16 18.74
C ILE A 276 -11.40 -25.98 20.25
N ALA A 277 -11.85 -24.82 20.71
CA ALA A 277 -12.01 -24.53 22.13
C ALA A 277 -12.96 -25.52 22.83
N ASP A 278 -14.07 -25.89 22.20
CA ASP A 278 -15.05 -26.83 22.75
C ASP A 278 -14.51 -28.26 22.85
N ARG A 279 -13.53 -28.63 22.02
CA ARG A 279 -12.83 -29.92 22.10
C ARG A 279 -11.73 -29.94 23.16
N HIS A 280 -11.26 -28.77 23.59
CA HIS A 280 -10.24 -28.66 24.63
C HIS A 280 -10.84 -28.99 26.01
N PRO A 281 -10.21 -29.85 26.82
CA PRO A 281 -10.64 -30.06 28.20
C PRO A 281 -10.72 -28.73 28.95
N GLY A 282 -11.85 -28.42 29.58
CA GLY A 282 -12.05 -27.14 30.27
C GLY A 282 -12.48 -25.96 29.37
N GLY A 283 -12.64 -26.18 28.07
CA GLY A 283 -13.19 -25.21 27.13
C GLY A 283 -12.25 -24.04 26.81
N LEU A 284 -12.85 -22.97 26.27
CA LEU A 284 -12.17 -21.75 25.82
C LEU A 284 -11.26 -21.10 26.87
N GLU A 285 -11.74 -20.86 28.09
CA GLU A 285 -10.94 -20.18 29.11
C GLU A 285 -9.70 -21.00 29.48
N HIS A 286 -9.84 -22.33 29.55
CA HIS A 286 -8.71 -23.21 29.85
C HIS A 286 -7.70 -23.26 28.71
N LEU A 287 -8.18 -23.36 27.47
CA LEU A 287 -7.34 -23.29 26.27
C LEU A 287 -6.48 -22.01 26.28
N LEU A 288 -7.10 -20.87 26.57
CA LEU A 288 -6.41 -19.59 26.61
C LEU A 288 -5.45 -19.47 27.82
N ASP A 289 -5.85 -19.92 29.00
CA ASP A 289 -5.01 -19.87 30.20
C ASP A 289 -3.77 -20.76 30.09
N GLU A 290 -3.90 -21.95 29.50
CA GLU A 290 -2.80 -22.90 29.32
C GLU A 290 -1.77 -22.39 28.31
N ASN A 291 -2.23 -21.87 27.17
CA ASN A 291 -1.35 -21.48 26.07
C ASN A 291 -0.84 -20.03 26.17
N PHE A 292 -1.52 -19.16 26.91
CA PHE A 292 -1.21 -17.72 26.97
C PHE A 292 -1.13 -17.18 28.40
N PRO A 293 -0.21 -17.69 29.25
CA PRO A 293 -0.10 -17.30 30.67
C PRO A 293 0.23 -15.82 30.89
N ALA A 294 0.75 -15.14 29.87
CA ALA A 294 1.04 -13.70 29.90
C ALA A 294 -0.22 -12.81 29.79
N GLY A 295 -1.41 -13.39 29.57
CA GLY A 295 -2.66 -12.64 29.50
C GLY A 295 -2.91 -11.93 28.15
N ILE A 296 -2.18 -12.30 27.10
CA ILE A 296 -2.42 -11.84 25.72
C ILE A 296 -2.33 -13.05 24.80
N ALA A 297 -3.39 -13.29 24.02
CA ALA A 297 -3.50 -14.43 23.11
C ALA A 297 -3.68 -13.95 21.65
N PRO A 298 -2.58 -13.70 20.93
CA PRO A 298 -2.60 -13.38 19.51
C PRO A 298 -2.63 -14.69 18.68
N VAL A 299 -3.82 -15.22 18.42
CA VAL A 299 -4.00 -16.44 17.62
C VAL A 299 -4.03 -16.11 16.13
N PHE A 300 -3.43 -16.96 15.29
CA PHE A 300 -3.54 -16.89 13.84
C PHE A 300 -4.19 -18.16 13.29
N ILE A 301 -5.19 -17.99 12.43
CA ILE A 301 -5.87 -19.09 11.72
C ILE A 301 -5.55 -18.89 10.24
N ASP A 302 -4.92 -19.87 9.60
CA ASP A 302 -4.69 -19.81 8.17
C ASP A 302 -6.02 -19.81 7.39
N ALA A 303 -6.03 -19.20 6.20
CA ALA A 303 -7.25 -19.03 5.42
C ALA A 303 -7.93 -20.36 5.07
N ALA A 304 -7.16 -21.43 4.83
CA ALA A 304 -7.70 -22.73 4.49
C ALA A 304 -8.43 -23.36 5.70
N SER A 305 -7.81 -23.36 6.88
CA SER A 305 -8.44 -23.81 8.12
C SER A 305 -9.64 -22.94 8.52
N ALA A 306 -9.54 -21.63 8.33
CA ALA A 306 -10.63 -20.70 8.61
C ALA A 306 -11.81 -20.79 7.62
N GLY A 307 -11.68 -21.60 6.56
CA GLY A 307 -12.70 -21.69 5.51
C GLY A 307 -12.89 -20.38 4.74
N VAL A 308 -11.86 -19.55 4.69
CA VAL A 308 -11.85 -18.26 3.98
C VAL A 308 -11.40 -18.49 2.55
N ARG A 309 -12.16 -17.93 1.61
CA ARG A 309 -12.03 -18.08 0.16
C ARG A 309 -11.57 -16.77 -0.46
N PRO A 310 -11.10 -16.79 -1.72
CA PRO A 310 -11.00 -15.57 -2.51
C PRO A 310 -12.30 -14.76 -2.45
N ASP A 311 -12.19 -13.43 -2.43
CA ASP A 311 -13.29 -12.47 -2.31
C ASP A 311 -14.00 -12.40 -0.95
N ASP A 312 -13.70 -13.28 0.02
CA ASP A 312 -14.22 -13.15 1.39
C ASP A 312 -13.56 -12.01 2.16
N LEU A 313 -12.37 -11.61 1.72
CA LEU A 313 -11.54 -10.59 2.34
C LEU A 313 -11.22 -9.51 1.32
N THR A 314 -11.13 -8.27 1.78
CA THR A 314 -10.59 -7.18 0.97
C THR A 314 -9.86 -6.19 1.86
N GLY A 315 -8.97 -5.40 1.28
CA GLY A 315 -8.14 -4.49 2.03
C GLY A 315 -7.49 -3.40 1.19
N PHE A 316 -6.81 -2.52 1.91
CA PHE A 316 -5.92 -1.53 1.36
C PHE A 316 -4.59 -1.63 2.10
N ARG A 317 -3.49 -1.53 1.35
CA ARG A 317 -2.15 -1.43 1.93
C ARG A 317 -1.42 -0.19 1.41
N GLY A 318 -0.37 0.19 2.10
CA GLY A 318 0.56 1.19 1.61
C GLY A 318 1.14 0.80 0.26
N THR A 319 1.33 1.76 -0.65
CA THR A 319 2.00 1.48 -1.92
C THR A 319 3.45 1.06 -1.70
N GLY A 320 3.89 0.06 -2.45
CA GLY A 320 5.25 -0.44 -2.45
C GLY A 320 5.66 -1.09 -1.12
N THR A 321 4.73 -1.73 -0.40
CA THR A 321 4.99 -2.39 0.91
C THR A 321 5.12 -3.91 0.82
N GLY A 322 5.33 -4.48 -0.36
CA GLY A 322 5.48 -5.93 -0.58
C GLY A 322 6.74 -6.56 0.00
N THR A 323 7.62 -5.79 0.64
CA THR A 323 8.73 -6.31 1.45
C THR A 323 8.75 -5.65 2.83
N ALA A 324 9.25 -6.36 3.85
CA ALA A 324 9.31 -5.85 5.22
C ALA A 324 10.11 -4.53 5.33
N ALA A 325 11.20 -4.40 4.56
CA ALA A 325 12.02 -3.20 4.54
C ALA A 325 11.28 -2.00 3.92
N ALA A 326 10.61 -2.21 2.78
CA ALA A 326 9.82 -1.16 2.14
C ALA A 326 8.57 -0.79 2.97
N ALA A 327 7.94 -1.76 3.65
CA ALA A 327 6.87 -1.55 4.62
C ALA A 327 7.31 -0.67 5.81
N LYS A 328 8.52 -0.91 6.34
CA LYS A 328 9.13 -0.07 7.40
C LYS A 328 9.34 1.37 6.93
N ASP A 329 9.86 1.55 5.72
CA ASP A 329 10.13 2.88 5.16
C ASP A 329 8.84 3.63 4.83
N TRP A 330 7.84 2.95 4.28
CA TRP A 330 6.52 3.52 4.04
C TRP A 330 5.84 3.97 5.33
N ARG A 331 5.93 3.19 6.42
CA ARG A 331 5.41 3.63 7.74
C ARG A 331 6.10 4.90 8.23
N LYS A 332 7.42 4.99 8.09
CA LYS A 332 8.18 6.20 8.45
C LYS A 332 7.76 7.40 7.60
N MET A 333 7.57 7.20 6.29
CA MET A 333 7.04 8.23 5.39
C MET A 333 5.63 8.68 5.80
N ARG A 334 4.71 7.75 6.05
CA ARG A 334 3.35 8.04 6.53
C ARG A 334 3.38 8.85 7.83
N THR A 335 4.17 8.41 8.82
CA THR A 335 4.33 9.12 10.10
C THR A 335 4.91 10.52 9.90
N ALA A 336 5.86 10.69 8.97
CA ALA A 336 6.37 12.01 8.62
C ALA A 336 5.29 12.88 7.97
N ALA A 337 4.49 12.33 7.05
CA ALA A 337 3.38 13.04 6.41
C ALA A 337 2.31 13.49 7.40
N MET A 338 2.12 12.77 8.51
CA MET A 338 1.21 13.14 9.60
C MET A 338 1.72 14.30 10.49
N LYS A 339 2.98 14.73 10.35
CA LYS A 339 3.53 15.88 11.09
C LYS A 339 2.98 17.21 10.53
N LYS A 340 3.51 18.34 11.00
CA LYS A 340 3.06 19.68 10.58
C LYS A 340 3.15 19.87 9.07
N GLU A 341 2.35 20.78 8.52
CA GLU A 341 2.46 21.16 7.12
C GLU A 341 3.87 21.64 6.76
N GLY A 342 4.33 21.28 5.56
CA GLY A 342 5.68 21.60 5.08
C GLY A 342 6.81 20.68 5.57
N GLU A 343 6.63 19.89 6.63
CA GLU A 343 7.70 18.97 7.12
C GLU A 343 7.82 17.70 6.27
N CYS A 344 6.71 17.21 5.71
CA CYS A 344 6.68 16.17 4.69
C CYS A 344 5.40 16.34 3.88
N LEU A 345 5.53 16.62 2.58
CA LEU A 345 4.36 16.94 1.78
C LEU A 345 3.62 15.65 1.39
N PRO A 346 2.28 15.59 1.59
CA PRO A 346 1.41 14.56 1.03
C PRO A 346 1.58 14.45 -0.50
N PRO A 347 1.07 13.38 -1.12
CA PRO A 347 0.07 12.44 -0.59
C PRO A 347 0.66 11.12 -0.08
N VAL A 348 0.05 10.57 0.97
CA VAL A 348 0.21 9.15 1.31
C VAL A 348 -0.59 8.37 0.30
N ARG A 349 0.01 7.30 -0.22
CA ARG A 349 -0.62 6.45 -1.23
C ARG A 349 -0.92 5.07 -0.67
N THR A 350 -2.10 4.59 -1.02
CA THR A 350 -2.55 3.24 -0.73
C THR A 350 -3.05 2.58 -2.00
N VAL A 351 -3.07 1.25 -2.01
CA VAL A 351 -3.54 0.44 -3.14
C VAL A 351 -4.49 -0.62 -2.61
N ALA A 352 -5.53 -0.93 -3.39
CA ALA A 352 -6.40 -2.07 -3.11
C ALA A 352 -5.56 -3.36 -3.07
N TYR A 353 -5.93 -4.23 -2.15
CA TYR A 353 -5.16 -5.39 -1.76
C TYR A 353 -6.11 -6.51 -1.33
N ASP A 354 -5.93 -7.70 -1.89
CA ASP A 354 -6.63 -8.90 -1.41
C ASP A 354 -5.64 -9.75 -0.59
N PRO A 355 -5.83 -9.85 0.74
CA PRO A 355 -4.95 -10.66 1.59
C PRO A 355 -4.88 -12.11 1.17
N THR A 356 -5.95 -12.71 0.63
CA THR A 356 -6.00 -14.12 0.23
C THR A 356 -5.20 -14.42 -1.03
N VAL A 357 -5.06 -13.43 -1.92
CA VAL A 357 -4.39 -13.59 -3.22
C VAL A 357 -2.96 -13.04 -3.17
N GLU A 358 -2.75 -11.91 -2.51
CA GLU A 358 -1.46 -11.21 -2.46
C GLU A 358 -0.65 -11.51 -1.19
N GLY A 359 -1.27 -12.10 -0.15
CA GLY A 359 -0.60 -12.44 1.11
C GLY A 359 0.34 -13.64 0.98
N SER A 360 1.43 -13.64 1.74
CA SER A 360 2.41 -14.73 1.77
C SER A 360 1.88 -15.96 2.52
N VAL A 361 1.09 -15.73 3.57
CA VAL A 361 0.43 -16.73 4.41
C VAL A 361 -0.94 -16.16 4.82
N PRO A 362 -1.93 -16.17 3.92
CA PRO A 362 -3.22 -15.53 4.18
C PRO A 362 -3.97 -16.19 5.34
N GLY A 363 -4.67 -15.39 6.12
CA GLY A 363 -5.49 -15.90 7.23
C GLY A 363 -6.16 -14.81 8.05
N VAL A 364 -6.47 -15.14 9.29
CA VAL A 364 -7.20 -14.29 10.24
C VAL A 364 -6.46 -14.28 11.57
N ARG A 365 -6.22 -13.07 12.10
CA ARG A 365 -5.63 -12.86 13.43
C ARG A 365 -6.74 -12.61 14.43
N LEU A 366 -6.79 -13.36 15.53
CA LEU A 366 -7.65 -13.13 16.68
C LEU A 366 -6.77 -12.66 17.85
N ILE A 367 -7.21 -11.65 18.58
CA ILE A 367 -6.44 -11.12 19.71
C ILE A 367 -7.34 -11.05 20.94
N PHE A 368 -7.01 -11.89 21.93
CA PHE A 368 -7.61 -11.80 23.25
C PHE A 368 -6.65 -11.16 24.25
N THR A 369 -7.20 -10.46 25.22
CA THR A 369 -6.47 -9.95 26.38
C THR A 369 -7.21 -10.32 27.65
N ARG A 370 -6.46 -10.72 28.67
CA ARG A 370 -6.99 -11.01 29.99
C ARG A 370 -7.12 -9.72 30.79
N ASN A 371 -8.31 -9.48 31.35
CA ASN A 371 -8.57 -8.42 32.30
C ASN A 371 -9.10 -9.01 33.63
N ALA A 372 -9.63 -8.17 34.52
CA ALA A 372 -10.17 -8.61 35.81
C ALA A 372 -11.44 -9.49 35.67
N GLU A 373 -12.15 -9.40 34.56
CA GLU A 373 -13.40 -10.10 34.28
C GLU A 373 -13.19 -11.39 33.48
N GLY A 374 -12.00 -11.59 32.90
CA GLY A 374 -11.64 -12.80 32.18
C GLY A 374 -10.92 -12.50 30.86
N TRP A 375 -11.04 -13.41 29.91
CA TRP A 375 -10.52 -13.22 28.55
C TRP A 375 -11.51 -12.43 27.70
N VAL A 376 -11.02 -11.33 27.11
CA VAL A 376 -11.80 -10.46 26.23
C VAL A 376 -11.19 -10.45 24.85
N MET A 377 -12.01 -10.65 23.82
CA MET A 377 -11.59 -10.41 22.44
C MET A 377 -11.47 -8.92 22.20
N THR A 378 -10.27 -8.44 21.88
CA THR A 378 -10.02 -7.01 21.62
C THR A 378 -10.22 -6.67 20.15
N THR A 379 -9.83 -7.58 19.27
CA THR A 379 -10.04 -7.44 17.83
C THR A 379 -9.80 -8.79 17.16
N TYR A 380 -10.29 -8.91 15.93
CA TYR A 380 -9.77 -9.90 15.01
C TYR A 380 -9.95 -9.40 13.58
N TYR A 381 -9.07 -9.82 12.68
CA TYR A 381 -9.03 -9.26 11.34
C TYR A 381 -8.32 -10.15 10.31
N PRO A 382 -8.67 -9.99 9.02
CA PRO A 382 -7.95 -10.63 7.93
C PRO A 382 -6.52 -10.10 7.83
N ALA A 383 -5.54 -10.97 7.59
CA ALA A 383 -4.15 -10.60 7.40
C ALA A 383 -3.52 -11.40 6.25
N GLY A 384 -2.57 -10.79 5.54
CA GLY A 384 -1.81 -11.49 4.49
C GLY A 384 -0.71 -12.41 5.03
N GLU A 385 -0.35 -12.24 6.30
CA GLU A 385 0.64 -13.05 7.00
C GLU A 385 0.47 -12.96 8.53
N PRO A 386 0.90 -13.97 9.29
CA PRO A 386 1.00 -13.87 10.74
C PRO A 386 2.07 -12.84 11.13
N SER A 387 1.83 -12.15 12.24
CA SER A 387 2.87 -11.36 12.90
C SER A 387 3.78 -12.25 13.73
N TYR A 388 4.97 -11.74 14.06
CA TYR A 388 6.00 -12.47 14.80
C TYR A 388 5.57 -12.96 16.19
N ASP A 389 4.54 -12.34 16.77
CA ASP A 389 3.99 -12.65 18.08
C ASP A 389 2.82 -13.65 18.03
N ASN A 390 2.37 -14.05 16.84
CA ASN A 390 1.24 -14.95 16.72
C ASN A 390 1.60 -16.40 17.06
N VAL A 391 0.67 -17.08 17.74
CA VAL A 391 0.63 -18.54 17.84
C VAL A 391 -0.40 -19.06 16.84
N ARG A 392 -0.04 -20.11 16.11
CA ARG A 392 -0.94 -20.68 15.11
C ARG A 392 -2.00 -21.57 15.76
N LEU A 393 -3.22 -21.57 15.25
CA LEU A 393 -4.33 -22.31 15.85
C LEU A 393 -4.04 -23.83 15.95
N GLU A 394 -3.36 -24.39 14.95
CA GLU A 394 -2.92 -25.78 14.91
C GLU A 394 -1.90 -26.14 16.00
N GLU A 395 -1.25 -25.16 16.63
CA GLU A 395 -0.32 -25.36 17.74
C GLU A 395 -1.02 -25.37 19.11
N LEU A 396 -2.32 -25.03 19.15
CA LEU A 396 -3.12 -24.94 20.37
C LEU A 396 -3.89 -26.22 20.70
N THR A 397 -3.85 -27.23 19.84
CA THR A 397 -4.67 -28.46 19.93
C THR A 397 -3.90 -29.70 20.36
#